data_AF-A0A7K8EED6-F1
#
_entry.id   AF-A0A7K8EED6-F1
#
_cell.length_a   1.000
_cell.length_b   1.000
_cell.length_c   1.000
_cell.angle_alpha   90.00
_cell.angle_beta   90.00
_cell.angle_gamma   90.00
#
_symmetry.space_group_name_H-M   'P 1'
#
loop_
_entity.id
_entity.type
_entity.pdbx_description
1 polymer ?
#
loop_
_entity_poly.entity_id
_entity_poly.type
_entity_poly.pdbx_seq_one_letter_code
_entity_poly.pdbx_strand_id
1 'polypeptide(L)'
;GLGSVFDVLLANARLVLGVSGAAVLAIATLAVKRLIDRATSPRDEGDPKAEQKSLEESWQDLALIKTTLKPPKKQRREDLSEPLLSPARSLVPGEAPNPSGCTAPLAAPQVKSSPLRCLTLQEKLLSHSSQLAVPEIQASLVPQLARSICTQLQNFLRSKFPELPFGRLFLSGALLDGLEVLAADHIHLMLPVVLDSGLWNLISGEDTVVRNPQYWMIKRINLGYFPRGCSPWDRFIVGRYLSSSVLNETLHKLLVASINWPAIGGLLGCAIHPMVASRELKLEVKHDQVELSITLFPVVEMEDKVLLAVPPEGLVENLWLESFYRAEVSRVKELDASDSGARQLCLRILNGVCRSQPSLHKLGGSPLTHVVLHLSDAATDWAEESLADRFQQVLEELVASLEKGVLLSYFNPKINLFSGLLEEEIDEMGFVLYRAISEPEVLL
;
A
#
# COMPACT_ATOMS: atom_id res chain seq x y z
N GLY A 1 -45.98 -5.63 10.83
CA GLY A 1 -46.03 -5.48 9.37
C GLY A 1 -45.47 -4.13 8.93
N LEU A 2 -44.16 -3.94 9.03
CA LEU A 2 -43.41 -2.88 8.33
C LEU A 2 -42.41 -3.51 7.32
N GLY A 3 -41.86 -4.68 7.63
CA GLY A 3 -40.95 -5.41 6.73
C GLY A 3 -41.55 -5.72 5.36
N SER A 4 -42.82 -6.15 5.29
CA SER A 4 -43.43 -6.51 3.99
C SER A 4 -43.74 -5.30 3.11
N VAL A 5 -43.76 -4.07 3.64
CA VAL A 5 -43.95 -2.85 2.83
C VAL A 5 -42.61 -2.43 2.21
N PHE A 6 -41.50 -2.63 2.93
CA PHE A 6 -40.15 -2.40 2.41
C PHE A 6 -39.77 -3.40 1.32
N ASP A 7 -40.10 -4.68 1.47
CA ASP A 7 -39.82 -5.70 0.45
C ASP A 7 -40.60 -5.45 -0.85
N VAL A 8 -41.86 -4.98 -0.75
CA VAL A 8 -42.68 -4.63 -1.91
C VAL A 8 -42.16 -3.36 -2.61
N LEU A 9 -41.67 -2.37 -1.85
CA LEU A 9 -41.05 -1.17 -2.43
C LEU A 9 -39.70 -1.48 -3.11
N LEU A 10 -38.88 -2.36 -2.53
CA LEU A 10 -37.59 -2.75 -3.09
C LEU A 10 -37.75 -3.61 -4.36
N ALA A 11 -38.72 -4.52 -4.37
CA ALA A 11 -39.05 -5.36 -5.52
C ALA A 11 -39.61 -4.52 -6.69
N ASN A 12 -40.46 -3.54 -6.40
CA ASN A 12 -41.01 -2.63 -7.42
C ASN A 12 -39.95 -1.63 -7.94
N ALA A 13 -38.99 -1.21 -7.10
CA ALA A 13 -37.87 -0.37 -7.53
C ALA A 13 -36.91 -1.10 -8.48
N ARG A 14 -36.66 -2.41 -8.25
CA ARG A 14 -35.86 -3.25 -9.18
C ARG A 14 -36.53 -3.42 -10.55
N LEU A 15 -37.87 -3.47 -10.57
CA LEU A 15 -38.64 -3.64 -11.81
C LEU A 15 -38.68 -2.37 -12.68
N VAL A 16 -38.61 -1.18 -12.06
CA VAL A 16 -38.81 0.11 -12.75
C VAL A 16 -37.50 0.88 -13.00
N LEU A 17 -36.45 0.69 -12.20
CA LEU A 17 -35.21 1.50 -12.27
C LEU A 17 -33.94 0.70 -12.61
N GLY A 18 -34.02 -0.62 -12.77
CA GLY A 18 -32.86 -1.49 -12.94
C GLY A 18 -31.99 -1.60 -11.68
N VAL A 19 -30.99 -2.49 -11.74
CA VAL A 19 -30.13 -2.85 -10.59
C VAL A 19 -29.36 -1.64 -10.03
N SER A 20 -28.99 -0.70 -10.90
CA SER A 20 -28.28 0.54 -10.55
C SER A 20 -29.16 1.54 -9.77
N GLY A 21 -30.47 1.62 -10.05
CA GLY A 21 -31.38 2.48 -9.29
C GLY A 21 -31.69 1.97 -7.88
N ALA A 22 -31.72 0.64 -7.70
CA ALA A 22 -31.92 0.01 -6.40
C ALA A 22 -30.74 0.26 -5.45
N ALA A 23 -29.51 0.31 -5.98
CA ALA A 23 -28.31 0.60 -5.21
C ALA A 23 -28.31 2.04 -4.67
N VAL A 24 -28.67 3.02 -5.49
CA VAL A 24 -28.76 4.44 -5.07
C VAL A 24 -29.83 4.62 -3.99
N LEU A 25 -30.97 3.92 -4.11
CA LEU A 25 -32.04 3.98 -3.11
C LEU A 25 -31.62 3.33 -1.77
N ALA A 26 -30.85 2.23 -1.82
CA ALA A 26 -30.29 1.59 -0.64
C ALA A 26 -29.26 2.49 0.08
N ILE A 27 -28.42 3.20 -0.68
CA ILE A 27 -27.44 4.16 -0.14
C ILE A 27 -28.16 5.33 0.55
N ALA A 28 -29.20 5.88 -0.08
CA ALA A 28 -29.99 6.97 0.49
C ALA A 28 -30.70 6.55 1.80
N THR A 29 -31.23 5.33 1.86
CA THR A 29 -31.87 4.82 3.08
C THR A 29 -30.86 4.53 4.20
N LEU A 30 -29.65 4.09 3.87
CA LEU A 30 -28.58 3.83 4.84
C LEU A 30 -28.00 5.13 5.41
N ALA A 31 -27.88 6.18 4.59
CA ALA A 31 -27.49 7.52 5.04
C ALA A 31 -28.53 8.12 6.02
N VAL A 32 -29.83 7.96 5.72
CA VAL A 32 -30.91 8.41 6.62
C VAL A 32 -30.92 7.61 7.92
N LYS A 33 -30.67 6.30 7.86
CA LYS A 33 -30.55 5.46 9.06
C LYS A 33 -29.39 5.89 9.96
N ARG A 34 -28.20 6.13 9.38
CA ARG A 34 -27.03 6.65 10.12
C ARG A 34 -27.29 8.02 10.74
N LEU A 35 -28.07 8.87 10.06
CA LEU A 35 -28.45 10.18 10.59
C LEU A 35 -29.40 10.08 11.79
N ILE A 36 -30.37 9.16 11.72
CA ILE A 36 -31.32 8.91 12.81
C ILE A 36 -30.62 8.27 14.01
N ASP A 37 -29.75 7.29 13.79
CA ASP A 37 -28.98 6.63 14.86
C ASP A 37 -28.01 7.61 15.55
N ARG A 38 -27.46 8.58 14.80
CA ARG A 38 -26.66 9.69 15.37
C ARG A 38 -27.51 10.70 16.16
N ALA A 39 -28.78 10.85 15.83
CA ALA A 39 -29.72 11.73 16.54
C ALA A 39 -30.36 11.06 17.78
N THR A 40 -30.31 9.72 17.90
CA THR A 40 -30.92 8.96 18.99
C THR A 40 -29.92 8.36 19.99
N SER A 41 -28.61 8.55 19.78
CA SER A 41 -27.58 8.16 20.75
C SER A 41 -27.75 8.90 22.09
N PRO A 42 -27.66 8.22 23.25
CA PRO A 42 -27.88 8.84 24.55
C PRO A 42 -26.79 9.86 24.88
N ARG A 43 -27.23 10.94 25.52
CA ARG A 43 -26.51 12.17 25.84
C ARG A 43 -25.65 11.94 27.10
N ASP A 44 -24.33 12.09 26.99
CA ASP A 44 -23.43 12.09 28.16
C ASP A 44 -23.36 13.52 28.73
N GLU A 45 -23.52 13.64 30.04
CA GLU A 45 -23.61 14.94 30.73
C GLU A 45 -22.25 15.65 30.78
N GLY A 46 -22.13 16.81 30.14
CA GLY A 46 -20.92 17.63 30.20
C GLY A 46 -21.09 19.05 29.64
N ASP A 47 -21.38 19.98 30.55
CA ASP A 47 -21.14 21.44 30.51
C ASP A 47 -21.78 22.30 29.38
N PRO A 48 -22.87 23.06 29.65
CA PRO A 48 -23.63 23.82 28.64
C PRO A 48 -22.90 25.05 28.06
N LYS A 49 -21.70 25.38 28.55
CA LYS A 49 -20.89 26.51 28.04
C LYS A 49 -19.97 26.14 26.87
N ALA A 50 -19.66 24.87 26.67
CA ALA A 50 -18.85 24.41 25.53
C ALA A 50 -19.68 24.33 24.23
N GLU A 51 -20.96 23.95 24.33
CA GLU A 51 -21.85 23.84 23.17
C GLU A 51 -22.12 25.21 22.51
N GLN A 52 -22.28 26.28 23.30
CA GLN A 52 -22.57 27.61 22.77
C GLN A 52 -21.40 28.21 21.96
N LYS A 53 -20.15 27.90 22.35
CA LYS A 53 -18.96 28.26 21.55
C LYS A 53 -18.83 27.40 20.29
N SER A 54 -19.10 26.09 20.37
CA SER A 54 -19.00 25.19 19.21
C SER A 54 -20.05 25.48 18.13
N LEU A 55 -21.26 25.88 18.53
CA LEU A 55 -22.32 26.29 17.61
C LEU A 55 -21.98 27.64 16.96
N GLU A 56 -21.49 28.60 17.74
CA GLU A 56 -21.13 29.93 17.23
C GLU A 56 -19.91 29.91 16.30
N GLU A 57 -18.94 29.01 16.56
CA GLU A 57 -17.83 28.71 15.63
C GLU A 57 -18.33 28.00 14.36
N SER A 58 -19.28 27.06 14.48
CA SER A 58 -19.88 26.38 13.31
C SER A 58 -20.70 27.32 12.41
N TRP A 59 -21.37 28.33 12.98
CA TRP A 59 -22.07 29.36 12.21
C TRP A 59 -21.11 30.37 11.56
N GLN A 60 -19.92 30.58 12.12
CA GLN A 60 -18.88 31.45 11.53
C GLN A 60 -18.14 30.75 10.37
N ASP A 61 -17.89 29.45 10.46
CA ASP A 61 -17.30 28.67 9.36
C ASP A 61 -18.23 28.58 8.13
N LEU A 62 -19.54 28.54 8.34
CA LEU A 62 -20.53 28.61 7.24
C LEU A 62 -20.68 30.01 6.63
N ALA A 63 -20.33 31.08 7.36
CA ALA A 63 -20.34 32.44 6.85
C ALA A 63 -19.08 32.77 6.02
N LEU A 64 -17.95 32.13 6.33
CA LEU A 64 -16.69 32.25 5.58
C LEU A 64 -16.72 31.49 4.23
N ILE A 65 -17.51 30.42 4.12
CA ILE A 65 -17.73 29.71 2.86
C ILE A 65 -18.66 30.48 1.90
N LYS A 66 -19.42 31.48 2.39
CA LYS A 66 -20.32 32.32 1.57
C LYS A 66 -19.67 33.56 0.96
N THR A 67 -18.39 33.85 1.24
CA THR A 67 -17.73 35.09 0.76
C THR A 67 -16.55 34.86 -0.18
N THR A 68 -16.57 33.81 -1.01
CA THR A 68 -15.79 33.80 -2.26
C THR A 68 -16.47 32.98 -3.35
N LEU A 69 -17.48 33.56 -3.99
CA LEU A 69 -17.86 33.19 -5.36
C LEU A 69 -18.32 34.45 -6.11
N LYS A 70 -17.36 35.18 -6.69
CA LYS A 70 -17.69 36.20 -7.70
C LYS A 70 -18.02 35.48 -9.02
N PRO A 71 -19.20 35.75 -9.62
CA PRO A 71 -19.66 35.01 -10.79
C PRO A 71 -18.98 35.49 -12.09
N PRO A 72 -18.65 34.59 -13.03
CA PRO A 72 -18.34 34.98 -14.40
C PRO A 72 -19.61 35.43 -15.12
N LYS A 73 -19.54 36.62 -15.74
CA LYS A 73 -20.59 37.25 -16.54
C LYS A 73 -20.99 36.32 -17.71
N LYS A 74 -22.23 35.84 -17.71
CA LYS A 74 -22.96 35.52 -18.96
C LYS A 74 -23.45 36.82 -19.55
N GLN A 75 -23.04 37.14 -20.78
CA GLN A 75 -23.79 38.07 -21.61
C GLN A 75 -24.99 37.33 -22.21
N ARG A 76 -26.14 37.96 -22.01
CA ARG A 76 -27.50 37.51 -22.23
C ARG A 76 -27.86 37.55 -23.72
N ARG A 77 -28.67 36.59 -24.15
CA ARG A 77 -29.44 36.62 -25.40
C ARG A 77 -30.90 36.72 -24.98
N GLU A 78 -31.58 37.81 -25.33
CA GLU A 78 -33.04 37.97 -25.31
C GLU A 78 -33.34 39.32 -25.98
N ASP A 79 -33.94 39.30 -27.17
CA ASP A 79 -35.27 39.88 -27.41
C ASP A 79 -35.68 39.73 -28.89
N LEU A 80 -36.68 38.85 -29.06
CA LEU A 80 -37.87 38.94 -29.93
C LEU A 80 -37.85 39.92 -31.12
N SER A 81 -38.00 39.40 -32.35
CA SER A 81 -39.15 39.61 -33.27
C SER A 81 -38.81 39.34 -34.76
N GLU A 82 -39.77 38.72 -35.45
CA GLU A 82 -39.89 38.34 -36.88
C GLU A 82 -39.69 39.49 -37.91
N PRO A 83 -39.93 39.31 -39.24
CA PRO A 83 -39.65 38.22 -40.19
C PRO A 83 -38.91 38.76 -41.46
N LEU A 84 -38.82 37.94 -42.53
CA LEU A 84 -38.89 38.30 -43.97
C LEU A 84 -37.73 37.82 -44.87
N LEU A 85 -38.10 36.87 -45.75
CA LEU A 85 -37.86 36.85 -47.20
C LEU A 85 -36.42 36.85 -47.76
N SER A 86 -36.10 35.77 -48.48
CA SER A 86 -35.17 35.61 -49.62
C SER A 86 -35.33 36.75 -50.67
N PRO A 87 -34.44 37.01 -51.68
CA PRO A 87 -33.74 35.99 -52.51
C PRO A 87 -32.39 36.42 -53.19
N ALA A 88 -31.95 35.56 -54.12
CA ALA A 88 -31.13 35.82 -55.34
C ALA A 88 -29.58 35.78 -55.21
N ARG A 89 -28.91 34.76 -55.78
CA ARG A 89 -28.55 34.50 -57.21
C ARG A 89 -27.19 35.09 -57.58
N SER A 90 -26.23 34.23 -57.89
CA SER A 90 -25.35 34.42 -59.04
C SER A 90 -25.20 33.09 -59.79
N LEU A 91 -25.27 33.18 -61.11
CA LEU A 91 -25.33 32.12 -62.13
C LEU A 91 -23.89 31.67 -62.51
N VAL A 92 -23.56 30.35 -62.63
CA VAL A 92 -23.61 29.43 -63.82
C VAL A 92 -22.54 29.76 -64.90
N PRO A 93 -22.06 28.90 -65.85
CA PRO A 93 -22.07 27.42 -66.04
C PRO A 93 -20.72 26.74 -66.39
N GLY A 94 -20.69 25.40 -66.39
CA GLY A 94 -19.77 24.60 -67.21
C GLY A 94 -20.14 23.11 -67.30
N GLU A 95 -21.04 22.79 -68.23
CA GLU A 95 -21.30 21.52 -68.94
C GLU A 95 -21.51 20.17 -68.20
N ALA A 96 -22.60 19.49 -68.58
CA ALA A 96 -22.91 18.07 -68.41
C ALA A 96 -23.07 17.45 -69.84
N PRO A 97 -23.10 16.11 -70.09
CA PRO A 97 -24.10 15.22 -69.47
C PRO A 97 -23.79 13.70 -69.33
N ASN A 98 -24.53 13.06 -68.39
CA ASN A 98 -25.26 11.78 -68.54
C ASN A 98 -24.58 10.39 -68.35
N PRO A 99 -25.37 9.33 -68.02
CA PRO A 99 -25.26 8.62 -66.74
C PRO A 99 -25.09 7.10 -66.90
N SER A 100 -24.85 6.37 -65.79
CA SER A 100 -25.23 4.96 -65.57
C SER A 100 -24.29 4.33 -64.54
N GLY A 101 -24.84 3.51 -63.64
CA GLY A 101 -24.04 2.45 -63.00
C GLY A 101 -24.06 2.44 -61.48
N CYS A 102 -25.10 1.83 -60.94
CA CYS A 102 -25.25 1.28 -59.60
C CYS A 102 -23.98 0.69 -58.94
N THR A 103 -23.80 1.05 -57.66
CA THR A 103 -23.48 0.17 -56.51
C THR A 103 -22.11 -0.52 -56.41
N ALA A 104 -21.24 0.03 -55.56
CA ALA A 104 -20.48 -0.72 -54.53
C ALA A 104 -19.77 0.25 -53.57
N PRO A 105 -20.05 0.27 -52.25
CA PRO A 105 -19.14 0.86 -51.29
C PRO A 105 -17.92 -0.05 -51.13
N LEU A 106 -16.74 0.54 -51.35
CA LEU A 106 -15.43 -0.02 -51.03
C LEU A 106 -15.44 -0.61 -49.61
N ALA A 107 -15.15 -1.90 -49.52
CA ALA A 107 -14.99 -2.61 -48.26
C ALA A 107 -13.85 -1.96 -47.45
N ALA A 108 -14.21 -1.37 -46.31
CA ALA A 108 -13.24 -1.08 -45.25
C ALA A 108 -12.59 -2.39 -44.80
N PRO A 109 -11.30 -2.41 -44.44
CA PRO A 109 -10.65 -3.60 -43.94
C PRO A 109 -11.32 -3.98 -42.62
N GLN A 110 -12.14 -5.04 -42.67
CA GLN A 110 -12.65 -5.73 -41.50
C GLN A 110 -11.44 -6.24 -40.71
N VAL A 111 -11.05 -5.49 -39.68
CA VAL A 111 -10.29 -6.03 -38.56
C VAL A 111 -11.19 -7.11 -37.99
N LYS A 112 -10.95 -8.35 -38.39
CA LYS A 112 -11.51 -9.52 -37.73
C LYS A 112 -10.98 -9.45 -36.31
N SER A 113 -11.78 -8.90 -35.40
CA SER A 113 -11.61 -9.16 -33.98
C SER A 113 -11.74 -10.67 -33.86
N SER A 114 -10.60 -11.34 -33.66
CA SER A 114 -10.58 -12.70 -33.16
C SER A 114 -11.57 -12.74 -31.99
N PRO A 115 -12.49 -13.72 -31.93
CA PRO A 115 -13.40 -13.80 -30.80
C PRO A 115 -12.53 -13.89 -29.54
N LEU A 116 -12.66 -12.89 -28.67
CA LEU A 116 -12.07 -12.91 -27.34
C LEU A 116 -12.51 -14.24 -26.73
N ARG A 117 -11.61 -15.21 -26.63
CA ARG A 117 -11.89 -16.45 -25.89
C ARG A 117 -12.28 -15.97 -24.49
N CYS A 118 -13.50 -16.26 -24.07
CA CYS A 118 -13.93 -16.02 -22.69
C CYS A 118 -13.12 -16.95 -21.80
N LEU A 119 -11.91 -16.53 -21.43
CA LEU A 119 -11.09 -17.23 -20.47
C LEU A 119 -11.81 -17.19 -19.13
N THR A 120 -11.80 -18.31 -18.43
CA THR A 120 -12.24 -18.38 -17.05
C THR A 120 -11.37 -17.49 -16.17
N LEU A 121 -11.88 -17.06 -15.00
CA LEU A 121 -11.09 -16.27 -14.04
C LEU A 121 -9.78 -16.98 -13.68
N GLN A 122 -9.85 -18.31 -13.49
CA GLN A 122 -8.68 -19.16 -13.23
C GLN A 122 -7.61 -19.03 -14.33
N GLU A 123 -7.99 -19.17 -15.60
CA GLU A 123 -7.06 -19.05 -16.73
C GLU A 123 -6.48 -17.63 -16.83
N LYS A 124 -7.29 -16.60 -16.54
CA LYS A 124 -6.83 -15.20 -16.51
C LYS A 124 -5.80 -14.98 -15.41
N LEU A 125 -6.05 -15.46 -14.19
CA LEU A 125 -5.12 -15.36 -13.06
C LEU A 125 -3.78 -16.04 -13.36
N LEU A 126 -3.81 -17.25 -13.91
CA LEU A 126 -2.59 -17.96 -14.31
C LEU A 126 -1.84 -17.24 -15.43
N SER A 127 -2.56 -16.71 -16.43
CA SER A 127 -1.95 -15.93 -17.51
C SER A 127 -1.32 -14.63 -16.99
N HIS A 128 -1.99 -13.94 -16.07
CA HIS A 128 -1.50 -12.72 -15.43
C HIS A 128 -0.27 -13.03 -14.57
N SER A 129 -0.28 -14.13 -13.81
CA SER A 129 0.89 -14.57 -13.02
C SER A 129 2.16 -14.77 -13.86
N SER A 130 1.99 -15.19 -15.12
CA SER A 130 3.11 -15.35 -16.06
C SER A 130 3.65 -14.00 -16.54
N GLN A 131 2.80 -12.97 -16.65
CA GLN A 131 3.18 -11.60 -17.00
C GLN A 131 3.84 -10.87 -15.83
N LEU A 132 3.46 -11.23 -14.60
CA LEU A 132 4.02 -10.72 -13.35
C LEU A 132 5.44 -11.25 -13.04
N ALA A 133 5.91 -12.26 -13.78
CA ALA A 133 7.22 -12.86 -13.56
C ALA A 133 8.35 -11.84 -13.81
N VAL A 134 9.24 -11.70 -12.82
CA VAL A 134 10.42 -10.85 -12.93
C VAL A 134 11.36 -11.41 -14.02
N PRO A 135 11.91 -10.57 -14.92
CA PRO A 135 12.84 -11.04 -15.93
C PRO A 135 14.05 -11.75 -15.31
N GLU A 136 14.44 -12.92 -15.83
CA GLU A 136 15.51 -13.77 -15.27
C GLU A 136 16.86 -13.05 -15.11
N ILE A 137 17.16 -12.13 -16.04
CA ILE A 137 18.36 -11.28 -15.98
C ILE A 137 18.34 -10.41 -14.73
N GLN A 138 17.20 -9.80 -14.40
CA GLN A 138 17.07 -8.97 -13.20
C GLN A 138 17.10 -9.83 -11.92
N ALA A 139 16.42 -10.98 -11.94
CA ALA A 139 16.35 -11.90 -10.81
C ALA A 139 17.72 -12.45 -10.36
N SER A 140 18.70 -12.54 -11.28
CA SER A 140 20.08 -12.96 -10.97
C SER A 140 21.00 -11.77 -10.69
N LEU A 141 20.93 -10.71 -11.49
CA LEU A 141 21.81 -9.55 -11.40
C LEU A 141 21.57 -8.73 -10.12
N VAL A 142 20.31 -8.48 -9.76
CA VAL A 142 19.96 -7.63 -8.61
C VAL A 142 20.49 -8.21 -7.29
N PRO A 143 20.25 -9.49 -6.95
CA PRO A 143 20.84 -10.08 -5.74
C PRO A 143 22.37 -10.09 -5.78
N GLN A 144 22.99 -10.29 -6.94
CA GLN A 144 24.44 -10.27 -7.07
C GLN A 144 25.03 -8.88 -6.79
N LEU A 145 24.45 -7.83 -7.39
CA LEU A 145 24.84 -6.44 -7.13
C LEU A 145 24.64 -6.09 -5.66
N ALA A 146 23.48 -6.42 -5.10
CA ALA A 146 23.17 -6.15 -3.70
C ALA A 146 24.11 -6.88 -2.72
N ARG A 147 24.49 -8.14 -3.01
CA ARG A 147 25.50 -8.88 -2.21
C ARG A 147 26.88 -8.24 -2.28
N SER A 148 27.24 -7.72 -3.46
CA SER A 148 28.53 -7.04 -3.67
C SER A 148 28.58 -5.74 -2.88
N ILE A 149 27.53 -4.92 -2.96
CA ILE A 149 27.39 -3.69 -2.17
C ILE A 149 27.37 -3.99 -0.66
N CYS A 150 26.63 -5.01 -0.25
CA CYS A 150 26.57 -5.51 1.13
C CYS A 150 27.97 -5.82 1.67
N THR A 151 28.80 -6.52 0.89
CA THR A 151 30.16 -6.89 1.28
C THR A 151 31.06 -5.65 1.43
N GLN A 152 30.96 -4.70 0.50
CA GLN A 152 31.73 -3.45 0.57
C GLN A 152 31.31 -2.60 1.78
N LEU A 153 30.01 -2.49 2.04
CA LEU A 153 29.47 -1.78 3.20
C LEU A 153 29.91 -2.44 4.51
N GLN A 154 29.88 -3.77 4.59
CA GLN A 154 30.35 -4.52 5.77
C GLN A 154 31.83 -4.22 6.05
N ASN A 155 32.67 -4.24 5.01
CA ASN A 155 34.10 -3.98 5.16
C ASN A 155 34.35 -2.54 5.61
N PHE A 156 33.61 -1.59 5.05
CA PHE A 156 33.67 -0.19 5.46
C PHE A 156 33.28 -0.01 6.93
N LEU A 157 32.13 -0.56 7.36
CA LEU A 157 31.66 -0.46 8.74
C LEU A 157 32.66 -1.07 9.74
N ARG A 158 33.23 -2.24 9.43
CA ARG A 158 34.28 -2.86 10.26
C ARG A 158 35.55 -2.02 10.34
N SER A 159 35.91 -1.34 9.26
CA SER A 159 37.11 -0.48 9.23
C SER A 159 36.92 0.83 10.00
N LYS A 160 35.72 1.42 9.93
CA LYS A 160 35.41 2.71 10.55
C LYS A 160 34.99 2.61 12.00
N PHE A 161 34.27 1.56 12.37
CA PHE A 161 33.77 1.33 13.72
C PHE A 161 34.12 -0.09 14.20
N PRO A 162 35.40 -0.41 14.39
CA PRO A 162 35.81 -1.71 14.92
C PRO A 162 35.26 -1.98 16.32
N GLU A 163 34.91 -0.92 17.08
CA GLU A 163 34.38 -1.02 18.42
C GLU A 163 32.88 -1.31 18.49
N LEU A 164 32.13 -1.06 17.42
CA LEU A 164 30.70 -1.33 17.37
C LEU A 164 30.47 -2.78 16.91
N PRO A 165 29.79 -3.62 17.70
CA PRO A 165 29.58 -5.03 17.36
C PRO A 165 28.43 -5.18 16.36
N PHE A 166 28.63 -4.69 15.13
CA PHE A 166 27.73 -5.00 14.03
C PHE A 166 27.85 -6.47 13.63
N GLY A 167 26.72 -7.13 13.45
CA GLY A 167 26.67 -8.46 12.86
C GLY A 167 27.03 -8.47 11.38
N ARG A 168 26.84 -9.63 10.73
CA ARG A 168 27.00 -9.74 9.28
C ARG A 168 25.74 -9.19 8.62
N LEU A 169 25.89 -8.17 7.77
CA LEU A 169 24.85 -7.68 6.89
C LEU A 169 24.30 -8.85 6.06
N PHE A 170 22.99 -8.90 5.92
CA PHE A 170 22.30 -9.87 5.07
C PHE A 170 21.21 -9.18 4.26
N LEU A 171 20.83 -9.81 3.15
CA LEU A 171 19.78 -9.29 2.30
C LEU A 171 18.42 -9.86 2.74
N SER A 172 17.39 -9.05 2.64
CA SER A 172 16.00 -9.43 2.88
C SER A 172 15.11 -8.72 1.84
N GLY A 173 13.93 -9.26 1.58
CA GLY A 173 12.96 -8.64 0.67
C GLY A 173 12.32 -9.63 -0.30
N ALA A 174 11.21 -9.19 -0.88
CA ALA A 174 10.32 -10.04 -1.68
C ALA A 174 11.03 -10.75 -2.85
N LEU A 175 12.08 -10.14 -3.41
CA LEU A 175 12.87 -10.72 -4.50
C LEU A 175 13.45 -12.08 -4.13
N LEU A 176 14.08 -12.15 -2.96
CA LEU A 176 14.80 -13.32 -2.50
C LEU A 176 13.85 -14.43 -2.08
N ASP A 177 12.66 -14.03 -1.64
CA ASP A 177 11.63 -14.93 -1.17
C ASP A 177 10.70 -15.44 -2.27
N GLY A 178 10.91 -15.01 -3.52
CA GLY A 178 10.09 -15.40 -4.67
C GLY A 178 8.70 -14.77 -4.66
N LEU A 179 8.54 -13.64 -3.95
CA LEU A 179 7.28 -12.91 -3.80
C LEU A 179 7.26 -11.58 -4.57
N GLU A 180 8.39 -11.15 -5.13
CA GLU A 180 8.46 -9.92 -5.94
C GLU A 180 7.88 -10.12 -7.34
N VAL A 181 7.32 -9.04 -7.87
CA VAL A 181 6.41 -9.04 -8.99
C VAL A 181 6.68 -7.83 -9.89
N LEU A 182 6.61 -8.00 -11.21
CA LEU A 182 6.84 -7.01 -12.28
C LEU A 182 8.29 -6.56 -12.47
N ALA A 183 8.94 -6.05 -11.43
CA ALA A 183 10.30 -5.54 -11.50
C ALA A 183 11.05 -5.76 -10.19
N ALA A 184 12.34 -6.10 -10.29
CA ALA A 184 13.26 -6.23 -9.16
C ALA A 184 13.90 -4.88 -8.81
N ASP A 185 13.08 -3.92 -8.38
CA ASP A 185 13.51 -2.54 -8.12
C ASP A 185 13.78 -2.27 -6.64
N HIS A 186 13.46 -3.19 -5.72
CA HIS A 186 13.65 -2.97 -4.30
C HIS A 186 14.28 -4.15 -3.56
N ILE A 187 15.28 -3.86 -2.72
CA ILE A 187 15.84 -4.86 -1.82
C ILE A 187 16.23 -4.24 -0.48
N HIS A 188 16.13 -5.01 0.59
CA HIS A 188 16.49 -4.56 1.92
C HIS A 188 17.85 -5.13 2.34
N LEU A 189 18.69 -4.27 2.92
CA LEU A 189 19.90 -4.64 3.64
C LEU A 189 19.60 -4.62 5.14
N MET A 190 19.71 -5.77 5.80
CA MET A 190 19.53 -5.89 7.24
C MET A 190 20.90 -5.77 7.92
N LEU A 191 21.06 -4.78 8.80
CA LEU A 191 22.27 -4.52 9.58
C LEU A 191 22.08 -4.93 11.04
N PRO A 192 22.57 -6.11 11.46
CA PRO A 192 22.35 -6.57 12.82
C PRO A 192 23.14 -5.73 13.84
N VAL A 193 22.44 -5.26 14.85
CA VAL A 193 22.94 -4.54 16.03
C VAL A 193 22.97 -5.55 17.17
N VAL A 194 24.17 -6.08 17.49
CA VAL A 194 24.30 -7.14 18.49
C VAL A 194 24.29 -6.53 19.89
N LEU A 195 23.24 -6.85 20.66
CA LEU A 195 23.08 -6.40 22.04
C LEU A 195 23.40 -7.54 23.02
N ASP A 196 24.00 -7.17 24.16
CA ASP A 196 24.24 -8.08 25.27
C ASP A 196 22.99 -8.16 26.16
N SER A 197 22.44 -9.36 26.33
CA SER A 197 21.24 -9.61 27.14
C SER A 197 21.43 -9.29 28.63
N GLY A 198 22.67 -9.20 29.13
CA GLY A 198 22.97 -8.74 30.48
C GLY A 198 22.93 -7.21 30.65
N LEU A 199 22.94 -6.45 29.55
CA LEU A 199 23.00 -4.98 29.56
C LEU A 199 21.74 -4.31 29.04
N TRP A 200 20.92 -5.02 28.27
CA TRP A 200 19.74 -4.51 27.58
C TRP A 200 18.49 -5.37 27.88
N ASN A 201 17.31 -4.74 27.86
CA ASN A 201 16.02 -5.39 28.09
C ASN A 201 14.95 -4.83 27.17
N LEU A 202 14.04 -5.67 26.67
CA LEU A 202 12.90 -5.21 25.87
C LEU A 202 11.73 -4.75 26.75
N ILE A 203 11.05 -3.69 26.30
CA ILE A 203 9.81 -3.20 26.90
C ILE A 203 8.81 -3.01 25.77
N SER A 204 7.67 -3.68 25.88
CA SER A 204 6.56 -3.56 24.92
C SER A 204 6.04 -2.12 24.91
N GLY A 205 5.81 -1.56 23.73
CA GLY A 205 5.28 -0.21 23.55
C GLY A 205 3.89 -0.02 24.15
N GLU A 206 3.14 -1.12 24.35
CA GLU A 206 1.84 -1.12 25.04
C GLU A 206 1.94 -0.69 26.51
N ASP A 207 3.05 -1.05 27.18
CA ASP A 207 3.33 -0.74 28.59
C ASP A 207 3.90 0.68 28.78
N THR A 208 3.93 1.47 27.71
CA THR A 208 4.56 2.78 27.67
C THR A 208 3.52 3.87 27.46
N VAL A 209 3.95 5.14 27.51
CA VAL A 209 3.09 6.29 27.23
C VAL A 209 2.50 6.23 25.81
N VAL A 210 3.18 5.55 24.88
CA VAL A 210 2.77 5.42 23.47
C VAL A 210 1.59 4.45 23.31
N ARG A 211 1.45 3.47 24.22
CA ARG A 211 0.37 2.46 24.23
C ARG A 211 0.15 1.78 22.88
N ASN A 212 1.22 1.48 22.16
CA ASN A 212 1.16 0.83 20.84
C ASN A 212 1.97 -0.48 20.86
N PRO A 213 1.33 -1.65 20.64
CA PRO A 213 1.97 -2.96 20.67
C PRO A 213 2.89 -3.26 19.48
N GLN A 214 2.87 -2.46 18.40
CA GLN A 214 3.80 -2.60 17.27
C GLN A 214 5.22 -2.17 17.62
N TYR A 215 5.35 -1.28 18.60
CA TYR A 215 6.61 -0.64 18.93
C TYR A 215 7.22 -1.23 20.20
N TRP A 216 8.54 -1.13 20.29
CA TRP A 216 9.32 -1.61 21.42
C TRP A 216 10.35 -0.57 21.84
N MET A 217 10.64 -0.54 23.14
CA MET A 217 11.76 0.20 23.71
C MET A 217 12.84 -0.76 24.17
N ILE A 218 14.09 -0.43 23.86
CA ILE A 218 15.26 -1.19 24.30
C ILE A 218 15.92 -0.44 25.45
N LYS A 219 15.75 -0.92 26.68
CA LYS A 219 16.20 -0.25 27.90
C LYS A 219 17.58 -0.72 28.33
N ARG A 220 18.46 0.21 28.68
CA ARG A 220 19.74 -0.05 29.34
C ARG A 220 19.52 -0.40 30.81
N ILE A 221 19.90 -1.60 31.22
CA ILE A 221 19.76 -2.14 32.59
C ILE A 221 21.11 -2.21 33.31
N ASN A 222 21.14 -2.55 34.59
CA ASN A 222 22.37 -2.78 35.36
C ASN A 222 23.40 -1.62 35.38
N LEU A 223 22.95 -0.37 35.20
CA LEU A 223 23.81 0.81 35.20
C LEU A 223 24.60 1.04 36.51
N GLY A 224 24.15 0.46 37.63
CA GLY A 224 24.87 0.52 38.90
C GLY A 224 26.12 -0.35 38.94
N TYR A 225 26.14 -1.46 38.18
CA TYR A 225 27.27 -2.37 38.08
C TYR A 225 28.10 -2.12 36.82
N PHE A 226 27.42 -1.83 35.70
CA PHE A 226 28.01 -1.55 34.40
C PHE A 226 27.65 -0.13 33.97
N PRO A 227 28.46 0.89 34.32
CA PRO A 227 28.18 2.28 33.98
C PRO A 227 28.18 2.52 32.46
N ARG A 228 27.76 3.72 32.05
CA ARG A 228 27.82 4.13 30.64
C ARG A 228 29.27 4.12 30.15
N GLY A 229 29.47 3.59 28.96
CA GLY A 229 30.79 3.35 28.34
C GLY A 229 31.21 1.88 28.37
N CYS A 230 30.57 1.05 29.21
CA CYS A 230 30.80 -0.40 29.20
C CYS A 230 30.20 -1.07 27.95
N SER A 231 29.10 -0.53 27.40
CA SER A 231 28.56 -0.98 26.12
C SER A 231 28.96 0.00 25.02
N PRO A 232 29.46 -0.48 23.86
CA PRO A 232 29.74 0.38 22.71
C PRO A 232 28.51 1.17 22.22
N TRP A 233 27.31 0.61 22.45
CA TRP A 233 26.03 1.21 22.11
C TRP A 233 25.58 2.31 23.06
N ASP A 234 26.28 2.53 24.19
CA ASP A 234 25.92 3.58 25.15
C ASP A 234 25.96 4.99 24.54
N ARG A 235 26.67 5.17 23.41
CA ARG A 235 26.72 6.42 22.64
C ARG A 235 25.41 6.77 21.92
N PHE A 236 24.53 5.80 21.72
CA PHE A 236 23.23 5.98 21.05
C PHE A 236 22.07 5.99 22.05
N ILE A 237 22.36 6.11 23.35
CA ILE A 237 21.33 6.18 24.38
C ILE A 237 20.77 7.59 24.47
N VAL A 238 19.43 7.69 24.42
CA VAL A 238 18.69 8.87 24.82
C VAL A 238 17.95 8.55 26.13
N GLY A 239 18.29 9.27 27.20
CA GLY A 239 17.80 8.93 28.54
C GLY A 239 18.35 7.59 29.04
N ARG A 240 17.55 6.52 28.98
CA ARG A 240 17.98 5.15 29.34
C ARG A 240 17.63 4.12 28.26
N TYR A 241 17.31 4.58 27.06
CA TYR A 241 16.85 3.73 25.97
C TYR A 241 17.77 3.87 24.77
N LEU A 242 18.00 2.77 24.05
CA LEU A 242 18.70 2.78 22.78
C LEU A 242 17.80 3.42 21.74
N SER A 243 18.19 4.60 21.25
CA SER A 243 17.39 5.35 20.28
C SER A 243 17.64 4.82 18.86
N SER A 244 16.56 4.46 18.17
CA SER A 244 16.57 4.13 16.75
C SER A 244 16.87 5.35 15.89
N SER A 245 16.35 6.54 16.23
CA SER A 245 16.61 7.78 15.48
C SER A 245 18.08 8.20 15.52
N VAL A 246 18.72 8.22 16.71
CA VAL A 246 20.14 8.62 16.81
C VAL A 246 21.04 7.66 16.04
N LEU A 247 20.71 6.36 16.06
CA LEU A 247 21.42 5.36 15.27
C LEU A 247 21.22 5.61 13.76
N ASN A 248 19.98 5.81 13.31
CA ASN A 248 19.64 6.08 11.92
C ASN A 248 20.29 7.37 11.41
N GLU A 249 20.25 8.46 12.18
CA GLU A 249 20.91 9.72 11.82
C GLU A 249 22.44 9.55 11.68
N THR A 250 23.05 8.76 12.57
CA THR A 250 24.49 8.51 12.51
C THR A 250 24.85 7.69 11.27
N LEU A 251 24.06 6.68 10.96
CA LEU A 251 24.23 5.87 9.75
C LEU A 251 23.95 6.70 8.50
N HIS A 252 22.93 7.55 8.48
CA HIS A 252 22.62 8.43 7.35
C HIS A 252 23.78 9.38 7.03
N LYS A 253 24.32 10.07 8.05
CA LYS A 253 25.50 10.93 7.92
C LYS A 253 26.71 10.15 7.38
N LEU A 254 26.89 8.91 7.83
CA LEU A 254 27.95 8.05 7.34
C LEU A 254 27.75 7.67 5.87
N LEU A 255 26.54 7.25 5.48
CA LEU A 255 26.22 6.88 4.11
C LEU A 255 26.44 8.10 3.19
N VAL A 256 25.94 9.28 3.56
CA VAL A 256 26.04 10.47 2.69
C VAL A 256 27.46 11.06 2.64
N ALA A 257 28.16 11.16 3.77
CA ALA A 257 29.39 11.96 3.84
C ALA A 257 30.70 11.15 3.89
N SER A 258 30.66 9.90 4.35
CA SER A 258 31.89 9.16 4.69
C SER A 258 32.25 8.05 3.71
N ILE A 259 31.27 7.51 2.97
CA ILE A 259 31.48 6.44 2.01
C ILE A 259 31.79 7.03 0.63
N ASN A 260 32.86 6.54 0.00
CA ASN A 260 33.18 6.88 -1.39
C ASN A 260 32.36 6.00 -2.36
N TRP A 261 31.07 6.33 -2.53
CA TRP A 261 30.19 5.62 -3.46
C TRP A 261 30.67 5.61 -4.91
N PRO A 262 31.26 6.70 -5.46
CA PRO A 262 31.82 6.66 -6.81
C PRO A 262 32.90 5.59 -7.00
N ALA A 263 33.76 5.36 -6.00
CA ALA A 263 34.78 4.31 -6.06
C ALA A 263 34.16 2.89 -6.02
N ILE A 264 33.17 2.67 -5.15
CA ILE A 264 32.44 1.39 -5.07
C ILE A 264 31.67 1.16 -6.37
N GLY A 265 31.01 2.18 -6.90
CA GLY A 265 30.28 2.12 -8.15
C GLY A 265 31.19 1.81 -9.35
N GLY A 266 32.34 2.48 -9.45
CA GLY A 266 33.33 2.20 -10.49
C GLY A 266 33.88 0.77 -10.45
N LEU A 267 34.02 0.18 -9.26
CA LEU A 267 34.41 -1.23 -9.09
C LEU A 267 33.33 -2.21 -9.57
N LEU A 268 32.06 -1.86 -9.33
CA LEU A 268 30.91 -2.72 -9.63
C LEU A 268 30.29 -2.46 -11.01
N GLY A 269 30.76 -1.45 -11.75
CA GLY A 269 30.16 -1.04 -13.01
C GLY A 269 28.77 -0.43 -12.85
N CYS A 270 28.48 0.22 -11.71
CA CYS A 270 27.20 0.86 -11.44
C CYS A 270 27.38 2.25 -10.83
N ALA A 271 26.35 3.09 -10.96
CA ALA A 271 26.32 4.40 -10.30
C ALA A 271 25.49 4.29 -9.01
N ILE A 272 26.13 4.44 -7.85
CA ILE A 272 25.48 4.33 -6.54
C ILE A 272 25.37 5.73 -5.93
N HIS A 273 24.16 6.12 -5.56
CA HIS A 273 23.86 7.42 -4.97
C HIS A 273 23.04 7.25 -3.69
N PRO A 274 23.50 7.76 -2.54
CA PRO A 274 22.68 7.80 -1.34
C PRO A 274 21.59 8.85 -1.46
N MET A 275 20.39 8.56 -0.97
CA MET A 275 19.29 9.51 -0.97
C MET A 275 19.51 10.56 0.12
N VAL A 276 19.79 11.80 -0.29
CA VAL A 276 20.15 12.89 0.64
C VAL A 276 18.92 13.52 1.29
N ALA A 277 17.81 13.59 0.58
CA ALA A 277 16.60 14.31 1.02
C ALA A 277 15.72 13.51 2.00
N SER A 278 15.87 12.19 2.04
CA SER A 278 15.08 11.32 2.90
C SER A 278 15.82 11.04 4.22
N ARG A 279 15.06 10.92 5.32
CA ARG A 279 15.56 10.36 6.59
C ARG A 279 15.75 8.85 6.51
N GLU A 280 15.22 8.21 5.47
CA GLU A 280 15.44 6.80 5.18
C GLU A 280 16.87 6.54 4.74
N LEU A 281 17.41 5.39 5.15
CA LEU A 281 18.73 4.92 4.75
C LEU A 281 18.65 4.24 3.38
N LYS A 282 18.34 5.01 2.35
CA LYS A 282 18.09 4.53 0.99
C LYS A 282 19.25 4.84 0.05
N LEU A 283 19.59 3.88 -0.80
CA LEU A 283 20.60 3.97 -1.86
C LEU A 283 19.95 3.68 -3.21
N GLU A 284 20.17 4.56 -4.17
CA GLU A 284 19.79 4.35 -5.57
C GLU A 284 20.98 3.81 -6.33
N VAL A 285 20.80 2.66 -6.98
CA VAL A 285 21.81 1.96 -7.76
C VAL A 285 21.34 1.91 -9.20
N LYS A 286 22.05 2.60 -10.08
CA LYS A 286 21.80 2.57 -11.52
C LYS A 286 22.85 1.72 -12.20
N HIS A 287 22.41 0.65 -12.83
CA HIS A 287 23.22 -0.21 -13.68
C HIS A 287 22.60 -0.21 -15.09
N ASP A 288 23.39 -0.49 -16.12
CA ASP A 288 22.96 -0.38 -17.54
C ASP A 288 21.68 -1.15 -17.88
N GLN A 289 21.34 -2.17 -17.07
CA GLN A 289 20.21 -3.06 -17.27
C GLN A 289 19.13 -2.96 -16.17
N VAL A 290 19.44 -2.36 -15.02
CA VAL A 290 18.54 -2.33 -13.85
C VAL A 290 18.72 -1.05 -13.05
N GLU A 291 17.59 -0.47 -12.63
CA GLU A 291 17.56 0.54 -11.56
C GLU A 291 17.06 -0.14 -10.29
N LEU A 292 17.82 -0.01 -9.21
CA LEU A 292 17.59 -0.70 -7.94
C LEU A 292 17.63 0.30 -6.78
N SER A 293 16.63 0.24 -5.93
CA SER A 293 16.57 0.92 -4.64
C SER A 293 16.95 -0.06 -3.53
N ILE A 294 18.02 0.24 -2.79
CA ILE A 294 18.43 -0.54 -1.63
C ILE A 294 18.11 0.23 -0.35
N THR A 295 17.34 -0.34 0.56
CA THR A 295 17.03 0.27 1.87
C THR A 295 17.78 -0.47 2.97
N LEU A 296 18.54 0.27 3.78
CA LEU A 296 19.28 -0.27 4.92
C LEU A 296 18.43 -0.16 6.20
N PHE A 297 18.26 -1.28 6.90
CA PHE A 297 17.55 -1.34 8.17
C PHE A 297 18.46 -1.88 9.27
N PRO A 298 18.75 -1.09 10.32
CA PRO A 298 19.34 -1.64 11.53
C PRO A 298 18.35 -2.57 12.23
N VAL A 299 18.81 -3.75 12.62
CA VAL A 299 17.98 -4.82 13.18
C VAL A 299 18.53 -5.28 14.52
N VAL A 300 17.67 -5.40 15.52
CA VAL A 300 17.98 -6.05 16.80
C VAL A 300 17.18 -7.34 16.89
N GLU A 301 17.86 -8.47 17.10
CA GLU A 301 17.23 -9.75 17.41
C GLU A 301 17.46 -10.07 18.89
N MET A 302 16.39 -10.13 19.68
CA MET A 302 16.45 -10.42 21.12
C MET A 302 15.12 -11.03 21.58
N GLU A 303 15.16 -12.02 22.48
CA GLU A 303 13.94 -12.69 23.03
C GLU A 303 12.97 -13.19 21.95
N ASP A 304 13.50 -13.78 20.86
CA ASP A 304 12.75 -14.23 19.67
C ASP A 304 11.97 -13.13 18.92
N LYS A 305 12.26 -11.85 19.24
CA LYS A 305 11.72 -10.68 18.56
C LYS A 305 12.74 -10.10 17.58
N VAL A 306 12.25 -9.67 16.42
CA VAL A 306 13.03 -8.95 15.41
C VAL A 306 12.55 -7.51 15.38
N LEU A 307 13.42 -6.59 15.78
CA LEU A 307 13.12 -5.17 15.90
C LEU A 307 13.88 -4.37 14.85
N LEU A 308 13.18 -3.54 14.08
CA LEU A 308 13.72 -2.69 13.04
C LEU A 308 13.79 -1.23 13.50
N ALA A 309 14.91 -0.58 13.22
CA ALA A 309 15.01 0.88 13.29
C ALA A 309 14.45 1.49 12.00
N VAL A 310 13.12 1.52 11.86
CA VAL A 310 12.46 2.22 10.75
C VAL A 310 12.49 3.73 11.04
N PRO A 311 12.82 4.58 10.04
CA PRO A 311 12.76 6.02 10.22
C PRO A 311 11.34 6.40 10.67
N PRO A 312 11.23 7.04 11.83
CA PRO A 312 9.95 7.23 12.49
C PRO A 312 9.22 8.47 11.97
N GLU A 313 7.89 8.41 11.97
CA GLU A 313 7.03 9.57 11.83
C GLU A 313 6.44 9.95 13.19
N GLY A 314 6.55 11.22 13.60
CA GLY A 314 5.87 11.74 14.80
C GLY A 314 6.47 11.28 16.15
N LEU A 315 5.64 11.11 17.18
CA LEU A 315 6.05 10.94 18.59
C LEU A 315 6.81 9.64 18.92
N VAL A 316 6.99 8.75 17.94
CA VAL A 316 7.62 7.43 18.10
C VAL A 316 9.10 7.42 17.71
N GLU A 317 9.77 8.58 17.71
CA GLU A 317 11.08 8.71 17.06
C GLU A 317 12.18 7.79 17.60
N ASN A 318 12.11 7.42 18.87
CA ASN A 318 13.15 6.61 19.51
C ASN A 318 12.78 5.12 19.59
N LEU A 319 11.61 4.74 19.09
CA LEU A 319 11.08 3.39 19.22
C LEU A 319 11.56 2.49 18.08
N TRP A 320 11.51 1.19 18.34
CA TRP A 320 11.84 0.15 17.39
C TRP A 320 10.55 -0.54 16.96
N LEU A 321 10.42 -0.85 15.67
CA LEU A 321 9.24 -1.52 15.11
C LEU A 321 9.44 -3.03 15.12
N GLU A 322 8.49 -3.80 15.63
CA GLU A 322 8.52 -5.26 15.49
C GLU A 322 8.25 -5.67 14.03
N SER A 323 9.14 -6.49 13.47
CA SER A 323 9.00 -7.02 12.12
C SER A 323 8.56 -8.48 12.14
N PHE A 324 7.48 -8.75 11.42
CA PHE A 324 6.97 -10.12 11.23
C PHE A 324 7.37 -10.72 9.88
N TYR A 325 8.06 -9.97 9.00
CA TYR A 325 8.31 -10.38 7.63
C TYR A 325 8.92 -11.78 7.49
N ARG A 326 9.96 -12.10 8.27
CA ARG A 326 10.59 -13.43 8.22
C ARG A 326 9.62 -14.53 8.65
N ALA A 327 8.80 -14.28 9.67
CA ALA A 327 7.81 -15.23 10.17
C ALA A 327 6.65 -15.40 9.18
N GLU A 328 6.16 -14.32 8.60
CA GLU A 328 5.14 -14.29 7.55
C GLU A 328 5.55 -15.18 6.36
N VAL A 329 6.70 -14.90 5.77
CA VAL A 329 7.18 -15.65 4.60
C VAL A 329 7.45 -17.11 4.93
N SER A 330 8.09 -17.37 6.08
CA SER A 330 8.38 -18.75 6.49
C SER A 330 7.09 -19.54 6.70
N ARG A 331 6.07 -18.94 7.33
CA ARG A 331 4.79 -19.58 7.57
C ARG A 331 4.04 -19.90 6.28
N VAL A 332 4.01 -18.98 5.32
CA VAL A 332 3.40 -19.23 4.02
C VAL A 332 4.14 -20.36 3.28
N LYS A 333 5.48 -20.37 3.30
CA LYS A 333 6.30 -21.43 2.69
C LYS A 333 6.06 -22.79 3.34
N GLU A 334 5.95 -22.84 4.66
CA GLU A 334 5.64 -24.06 5.40
C GLU A 334 4.26 -24.63 5.04
N LEU A 335 3.24 -23.76 4.95
CA LEU A 335 1.89 -24.16 4.56
C LEU A 335 1.88 -24.73 3.14
N ASP A 336 2.42 -24.01 2.16
CA ASP A 336 2.46 -24.49 0.77
C ASP A 336 3.33 -25.75 0.61
N ALA A 337 4.40 -25.91 1.39
CA ALA A 337 5.20 -27.13 1.37
C ALA A 337 4.44 -28.35 1.96
N SER A 338 3.48 -28.10 2.86
CA SER A 338 2.71 -29.17 3.53
C SER A 338 1.61 -29.77 2.65
N ASP A 339 0.97 -28.95 1.80
CA ASP A 339 -0.18 -29.34 0.99
C ASP A 339 -0.01 -29.07 -0.51
N SER A 340 1.17 -28.61 -0.94
CA SER A 340 1.42 -28.13 -2.31
C SER A 340 0.45 -27.02 -2.74
N GLY A 341 0.07 -26.17 -1.78
CA GLY A 341 -0.87 -25.08 -1.98
C GLY A 341 -0.33 -23.92 -2.83
N ALA A 342 -1.27 -23.11 -3.30
CA ALA A 342 -1.04 -21.97 -4.18
C ALA A 342 -1.04 -20.62 -3.42
N ARG A 343 -0.74 -20.57 -2.11
CA ARG A 343 -0.78 -19.33 -1.31
C ARG A 343 0.23 -18.30 -1.80
N GLN A 344 1.47 -18.72 -2.06
CA GLN A 344 2.50 -17.86 -2.66
C GLN A 344 2.10 -17.33 -4.04
N LEU A 345 1.44 -18.16 -4.85
CA LEU A 345 0.95 -17.74 -6.16
C LEU A 345 -0.15 -16.68 -6.03
N CYS A 346 -1.11 -16.89 -5.13
CA CYS A 346 -2.17 -15.92 -4.83
C CYS A 346 -1.57 -14.59 -4.34
N LEU A 347 -0.62 -14.64 -3.39
CA LEU A 347 0.06 -13.45 -2.87
C LEU A 347 0.83 -12.70 -3.97
N ARG A 348 1.51 -13.39 -4.87
CA ARG A 348 2.18 -12.75 -6.02
C ARG A 348 1.17 -12.03 -6.91
N ILE A 349 0.05 -12.66 -7.23
CA ILE A 349 -0.98 -12.03 -8.06
C ILE A 349 -1.50 -10.76 -7.37
N LEU A 350 -1.90 -10.86 -6.10
CA LEU A 350 -2.42 -9.73 -5.32
C LEU A 350 -1.40 -8.59 -5.17
N ASN A 351 -0.13 -8.91 -4.88
CA ASN A 351 0.93 -7.91 -4.82
C ASN A 351 1.14 -7.22 -6.18
N GLY A 352 1.02 -7.96 -7.29
CA GLY A 352 1.07 -7.38 -8.64
C GLY A 352 -0.08 -6.43 -8.92
N VAL A 353 -1.30 -6.80 -8.53
CA VAL A 353 -2.49 -5.94 -8.64
C VAL A 353 -2.31 -4.66 -7.83
N CYS A 354 -1.93 -4.78 -6.55
CA CYS A 354 -1.71 -3.63 -5.67
C CYS A 354 -0.59 -2.71 -6.17
N ARG A 355 0.43 -3.26 -6.82
CA ARG A 355 1.53 -2.48 -7.40
C ARG A 355 1.11 -1.73 -8.67
N SER A 356 0.24 -2.32 -9.48
CA SER A 356 -0.27 -1.71 -10.71
C SER A 356 -1.31 -0.61 -10.45
N GLN A 357 -2.01 -0.67 -9.31
CA GLN A 357 -3.05 0.30 -8.97
C GLN A 357 -2.59 1.28 -7.87
N PRO A 358 -2.47 2.59 -8.18
CA PRO A 358 -2.00 3.59 -7.22
C PRO A 358 -2.85 3.70 -5.94
N SER A 359 -4.16 3.46 -6.02
CA SER A 359 -5.04 3.49 -4.85
C SER A 359 -4.78 2.32 -3.89
N LEU A 360 -4.27 1.18 -4.38
CA LEU A 360 -4.06 -0.04 -3.59
C LEU A 360 -2.60 -0.24 -3.14
N HIS A 361 -1.68 0.69 -3.45
CA HIS A 361 -0.25 0.51 -3.20
C HIS A 361 0.08 0.23 -1.71
N LYS A 362 -0.67 0.82 -0.78
CA LYS A 362 -0.49 0.64 0.67
C LYS A 362 -0.93 -0.73 1.20
N LEU A 363 -1.71 -1.48 0.43
CA LEU A 363 -2.14 -2.83 0.79
C LEU A 363 -1.10 -3.89 0.42
N GLY A 364 -0.12 -3.56 -0.43
CA GLY A 364 0.94 -4.49 -0.82
C GLY A 364 1.75 -5.02 0.38
N GLY A 365 2.24 -6.26 0.26
CA GLY A 365 3.16 -6.87 1.22
C GLY A 365 2.48 -7.50 2.44
N SER A 366 2.76 -6.96 3.64
CA SER A 366 2.36 -7.57 4.92
C SER A 366 0.83 -7.67 5.10
N PRO A 367 0.00 -6.64 4.81
CA PRO A 367 -1.46 -6.75 4.95
C PRO A 367 -2.06 -7.93 4.17
N LEU A 368 -1.70 -8.08 2.89
CA LEU A 368 -2.15 -9.21 2.07
C LEU A 368 -1.68 -10.56 2.62
N THR A 369 -0.44 -10.63 3.10
CA THR A 369 0.11 -11.86 3.68
C THR A 369 -0.69 -12.29 4.90
N HIS A 370 -1.08 -11.35 5.76
CA HIS A 370 -1.90 -11.63 6.92
C HIS A 370 -3.31 -12.10 6.58
N VAL A 371 -3.97 -11.50 5.58
CA VAL A 371 -5.29 -11.98 5.12
C VAL A 371 -5.21 -13.41 4.60
N VAL A 372 -4.18 -13.73 3.79
CA VAL A 372 -3.97 -15.09 3.28
C VAL A 372 -3.68 -16.09 4.42
N LEU A 373 -2.92 -15.69 5.45
CA LEU A 373 -2.68 -16.53 6.61
C LEU A 373 -3.95 -16.80 7.42
N HIS A 374 -4.78 -15.78 7.68
CA HIS A 374 -6.07 -15.97 8.37
C HIS A 374 -7.02 -16.86 7.57
N LEU A 375 -7.09 -16.67 6.25
CA LEU A 375 -7.89 -17.54 5.37
C LEU A 375 -7.32 -18.95 5.29
N SER A 376 -6.02 -19.14 5.48
CA SER A 376 -5.40 -20.48 5.51
C SER A 376 -5.83 -21.29 6.73
N ASP A 377 -6.15 -20.64 7.84
CA ASP A 377 -6.69 -21.32 9.02
C ASP A 377 -8.19 -21.65 8.86
N ALA A 378 -8.93 -20.88 8.05
CA ALA A 378 -10.36 -21.07 7.81
C ALA A 378 -10.68 -22.00 6.62
N ALA A 379 -9.89 -21.97 5.56
CA ALA A 379 -10.11 -22.70 4.32
C ALA A 379 -9.07 -23.81 4.13
N THR A 380 -9.54 -25.03 3.85
CA THR A 380 -8.67 -26.22 3.78
C THR A 380 -8.10 -26.50 2.40
N ASP A 381 -8.73 -26.02 1.32
CA ASP A 381 -8.31 -26.32 -0.04
C ASP A 381 -7.57 -25.13 -0.67
N TRP A 382 -6.26 -25.25 -0.81
CA TRP A 382 -5.40 -24.28 -1.47
C TRP A 382 -4.77 -24.84 -2.75
N ALA A 383 -5.37 -25.87 -3.36
CA ALA A 383 -4.90 -26.38 -4.64
C ALA A 383 -4.93 -25.28 -5.71
N GLU A 384 -4.06 -25.41 -6.73
CA GLU A 384 -4.01 -24.46 -7.84
C GLU A 384 -5.37 -24.32 -8.53
N GLU A 385 -6.14 -25.41 -8.65
CA GLU A 385 -7.47 -25.42 -9.28
C GLU A 385 -8.49 -24.51 -8.58
N SER A 386 -8.34 -24.27 -7.28
CA SER A 386 -9.21 -23.41 -6.47
C SER A 386 -8.65 -22.00 -6.29
N LEU A 387 -7.61 -21.62 -7.03
CA LEU A 387 -6.97 -20.31 -6.92
C LEU A 387 -7.96 -19.16 -7.18
N ALA A 388 -8.85 -19.30 -8.17
CA ALA A 388 -9.87 -18.29 -8.45
C ALA A 388 -10.82 -18.05 -7.27
N ASP A 389 -11.30 -19.13 -6.64
CA ASP A 389 -12.18 -19.03 -5.48
C ASP A 389 -11.44 -18.41 -4.28
N ARG A 390 -10.17 -18.79 -4.05
CA ARG A 390 -9.35 -18.22 -2.98
C ARG A 390 -9.02 -16.75 -3.23
N PHE A 391 -8.73 -16.37 -4.46
CA PHE A 391 -8.51 -14.99 -4.84
C PHE A 391 -9.74 -14.14 -4.51
N GLN A 392 -10.94 -14.61 -4.88
CA GLN A 392 -12.18 -13.91 -4.57
C GLN A 392 -12.43 -13.83 -3.04
N GLN A 393 -12.21 -14.91 -2.30
CA GLN A 393 -12.34 -14.91 -0.84
C GLN A 393 -11.37 -13.93 -0.16
N VAL A 394 -10.15 -13.79 -0.67
CA VAL A 394 -9.19 -12.80 -0.18
C VAL A 394 -9.73 -11.38 -0.41
N LEU A 395 -10.31 -11.09 -1.58
CA LEU A 395 -10.92 -9.79 -1.84
C LEU A 395 -12.10 -9.51 -0.91
N GLU A 396 -12.97 -10.50 -0.70
CA GLU A 396 -14.13 -10.39 0.19
C GLU A 396 -13.71 -10.12 1.65
N GLU A 397 -12.71 -10.86 2.17
CA GLU A 397 -12.20 -10.66 3.53
C GLU A 397 -11.46 -9.33 3.68
N LEU A 398 -10.74 -8.91 2.64
CA LEU A 398 -10.05 -7.62 2.63
C LEU A 398 -11.04 -6.46 2.65
N VAL A 399 -12.11 -6.53 1.85
CA VAL A 399 -13.21 -5.54 1.89
C VAL A 399 -13.88 -5.54 3.27
N ALA A 400 -14.19 -6.71 3.82
CA ALA A 400 -14.80 -6.81 5.15
C ALA A 400 -13.89 -6.24 6.27
N SER A 401 -12.56 -6.37 6.11
CA SER A 401 -11.57 -5.80 7.03
C SER A 401 -11.47 -4.27 6.88
N LEU A 402 -11.51 -3.76 5.65
CA LEU A 402 -11.51 -2.33 5.35
C LEU A 402 -12.79 -1.65 5.85
N GLU A 403 -13.97 -2.27 5.67
CA GLU A 403 -15.23 -1.77 6.21
C GLU A 403 -15.22 -1.62 7.73
N LYS A 404 -14.49 -2.49 8.44
CA LYS A 404 -14.29 -2.40 9.89
C LYS A 404 -13.16 -1.44 10.28
N GLY A 405 -12.30 -1.04 9.33
CA GLY A 405 -11.06 -0.30 9.60
C GLY A 405 -10.03 -1.10 10.39
N VAL A 406 -10.16 -2.43 10.45
CA VAL A 406 -9.32 -3.28 11.30
C VAL A 406 -8.89 -4.53 10.56
N LEU A 407 -7.58 -4.69 10.43
CA LEU A 407 -6.93 -5.93 10.00
C LEU A 407 -5.93 -6.35 11.07
N LEU A 408 -6.24 -7.41 11.81
CA LEU A 408 -5.39 -7.90 12.89
C LEU A 408 -4.20 -8.68 12.34
N SER A 409 -3.01 -8.46 12.90
CA SER A 409 -1.84 -9.28 12.59
C SER A 409 -2.06 -10.73 13.08
N TYR A 410 -1.72 -11.68 12.21
CA TYR A 410 -1.76 -13.12 12.47
C TYR A 410 -0.88 -13.53 13.66
N PHE A 411 0.32 -12.94 13.78
CA PHE A 411 1.28 -13.30 14.83
C PHE A 411 1.04 -12.54 16.15
N ASN A 412 0.37 -11.39 16.08
CA ASN A 412 0.03 -10.60 17.25
C ASN A 412 -1.34 -9.92 17.07
N PRO A 413 -2.43 -10.48 17.62
CA PRO A 413 -3.78 -9.97 17.40
C PRO A 413 -4.05 -8.61 18.05
N LYS A 414 -3.12 -8.08 18.86
CA LYS A 414 -3.21 -6.72 19.41
C LYS A 414 -2.85 -5.65 18.37
N ILE A 415 -2.20 -6.04 17.28
CA ILE A 415 -1.71 -5.13 16.26
C ILE A 415 -2.75 -5.02 15.14
N ASN A 416 -3.26 -3.80 14.92
CA ASN A 416 -4.02 -3.46 13.72
C ASN A 416 -3.05 -2.97 12.63
N LEU A 417 -3.02 -3.64 11.49
CA LEU A 417 -2.18 -3.28 10.34
C LEU A 417 -2.70 -2.04 9.59
N PHE A 418 -3.97 -1.69 9.76
CA PHE A 418 -4.57 -0.49 9.16
C PHE A 418 -4.44 0.76 10.03
N SER A 419 -3.76 0.67 11.19
CA SER A 419 -3.62 1.80 12.13
C SER A 419 -2.87 3.02 11.56
N GLY A 420 -2.04 2.82 10.53
CA GLY A 420 -1.30 3.90 9.86
C GLY A 420 -1.99 4.47 8.61
N LEU A 421 -3.19 3.98 8.26
CA LEU A 421 -3.94 4.44 7.09
C LEU A 421 -4.92 5.54 7.48
N LEU A 422 -5.15 6.49 6.57
CA LEU A 422 -6.20 7.49 6.74
C LEU A 422 -7.58 6.91 6.41
N GLU A 423 -8.64 7.48 6.99
CA GLU A 423 -10.01 7.03 6.75
C GLU A 423 -10.39 7.16 5.27
N GLU A 424 -9.97 8.25 4.61
CA GLU A 424 -10.21 8.45 3.17
C GLU A 424 -9.50 7.40 2.32
N GLU A 425 -8.30 6.96 2.73
CA GLU A 425 -7.54 5.94 2.03
C GLU A 425 -8.23 4.57 2.19
N ILE A 426 -8.72 4.25 3.38
CA ILE A 426 -9.48 3.02 3.65
C ILE A 426 -10.75 2.98 2.78
N ASP A 427 -11.49 4.09 2.70
CA ASP A 427 -12.70 4.20 1.88
C ASP A 427 -12.40 4.06 0.38
N GLU A 428 -11.34 4.72 -0.12
CA GLU A 428 -10.93 4.62 -1.52
C GLU A 428 -10.54 3.19 -1.90
N MET A 429 -9.72 2.54 -1.06
CA MET A 429 -9.30 1.16 -1.26
C MET A 429 -10.50 0.19 -1.21
N GLY A 430 -11.39 0.36 -0.23
CA GLY A 430 -12.60 -0.43 -0.08
C GLY A 430 -13.50 -0.33 -1.31
N PHE A 431 -13.67 0.87 -1.85
CA PHE A 431 -14.49 1.10 -3.05
C PHE A 431 -13.93 0.41 -4.30
N VAL A 432 -12.62 0.48 -4.51
CA VAL A 432 -11.96 -0.17 -5.65
C VAL A 432 -12.10 -1.69 -5.55
N LEU A 433 -11.85 -2.26 -4.37
CA LEU A 433 -11.94 -3.70 -4.15
C LEU A 433 -13.39 -4.20 -4.21
N TYR A 434 -14.36 -3.42 -3.71
CA TYR A 434 -15.79 -3.79 -3.80
C TYR A 434 -16.26 -3.94 -5.25
N ARG A 435 -15.81 -3.05 -6.14
CA ARG A 435 -16.07 -3.17 -7.59
C ARG A 435 -15.44 -4.43 -8.16
N ALA A 436 -14.22 -4.74 -7.74
CA ALA A 436 -13.49 -5.92 -8.18
C ALA A 436 -14.11 -7.24 -7.71
N ILE A 437 -14.88 -7.28 -6.63
CA ILE A 437 -15.61 -8.51 -6.24
C ILE A 437 -16.62 -8.90 -7.32
N SER A 438 -17.31 -7.93 -7.93
CA SER A 438 -18.28 -8.20 -9.00
C SER A 438 -17.61 -8.47 -10.34
N GLU A 439 -16.52 -7.76 -10.63
CA GLU A 439 -15.76 -7.87 -11.87
C GLU A 439 -14.25 -7.97 -11.58
N PRO A 440 -13.74 -9.14 -11.16
CA PRO A 440 -12.34 -9.31 -10.75
C PRO A 440 -11.35 -9.09 -11.89
N GLU A 441 -11.83 -9.14 -13.13
CA GLU A 441 -11.07 -8.88 -14.35
C GLU A 441 -10.59 -7.42 -14.44
N VAL A 442 -11.24 -6.49 -13.76
CA VAL A 442 -10.84 -5.06 -13.74
C VAL A 442 -9.50 -4.87 -13.01
N LEU A 443 -9.09 -5.84 -12.20
CA LEU A 443 -7.82 -5.81 -11.48
C LEU A 443 -6.64 -6.40 -12.28
N LEU A 444 -6.90 -7.14 -13.36
CA LEU A 444 -5.91 -7.96 -14.07
C LEU A 444 -5.44 -7.37 -15.40
#